data_AF-A0A2E9JBA5-F1
#
_entry.id   AF-A0A2E9JBA5-F1
#
_cell.length_a   1.000
_cell.length_b   1.000
_cell.length_c   1.000
_cell.angle_alpha   90.00
_cell.angle_beta   90.00
_cell.angle_gamma   90.00
#
_symmetry.space_group_name_H-M   'P 1'
#
loop_
_entity.id
_entity.type
_entity.pdbx_description
1 polymer ?
#
loop_
_entity_poly.entity_id
_entity_poly.type
_entity_poly.pdbx_seq_one_letter_code
_entity_poly.pdbx_strand_id
1 'polypeptide(L)'
;MEQFHQFSGPENHSAAAAEIIKPYVSERIFWIIRHHGLFQGYYYFHHLGEDRNAREKFRDHQWFDDCEYFCHEYDQNCFDPKYDELPLEEFGPLIDEIFTHKKNTLISELA
;
A
#
# COMPACT_ATOMS: atom_id res chain seq x y z
N MET A 1 0.33 -26.04 5.51
CA MET A 1 0.30 -25.42 6.85
C MET A 1 1.38 -24.33 6.91
N GLU A 2 1.25 -23.29 6.08
CA GLU A 2 2.20 -22.16 6.01
C GLU A 2 1.43 -20.87 5.75
N GLN A 3 0.44 -20.56 6.61
CA GLN A 3 -0.33 -19.31 6.53
C GLN A 3 -0.39 -18.57 7.87
N PHE A 4 0.58 -18.77 8.76
CA PHE A 4 0.50 -18.21 10.13
C PHE A 4 1.83 -17.66 10.67
N HIS A 5 2.57 -16.89 9.86
CA HIS A 5 3.74 -16.14 10.37
C HIS A 5 3.67 -14.62 10.14
N GLN A 6 2.55 -14.05 9.69
CA GLN A 6 2.44 -12.59 9.48
C GLN A 6 1.59 -11.93 10.55
N PHE A 7 2.11 -11.86 11.77
CA PHE A 7 1.58 -10.95 12.77
C PHE A 7 2.75 -10.18 13.40
N SER A 8 2.92 -8.94 12.92
CA SER A 8 3.75 -7.85 13.45
C SER A 8 5.22 -7.79 12.97
N GLY A 9 5.47 -6.97 11.94
CA GLY A 9 6.80 -6.52 11.49
C GLY A 9 6.79 -5.86 10.10
N PRO A 10 7.94 -5.36 9.59
CA PRO A 10 8.10 -4.84 8.21
C PRO A 10 7.57 -5.81 7.14
N GLU A 11 7.52 -7.11 7.44
CA GLU A 11 7.14 -8.17 6.51
C GLU A 11 5.65 -8.20 6.14
N ASN A 12 4.76 -7.55 6.89
CA ASN A 12 3.32 -7.56 6.59
C ASN A 12 2.64 -6.18 6.62
N HIS A 13 3.42 -5.12 6.77
CA HIS A 13 2.89 -3.77 6.98
C HIS A 13 1.92 -3.34 5.86
N SER A 14 2.22 -3.67 4.60
CA SER A 14 1.38 -3.32 3.45
C SER A 14 -0.01 -3.95 3.57
N ALA A 15 -0.08 -5.23 3.93
CA ALA A 15 -1.35 -5.93 4.13
C ALA A 15 -2.10 -5.37 5.35
N ALA A 16 -1.40 -5.13 6.46
CA ALA A 16 -2.02 -4.57 7.67
C ALA A 16 -2.62 -3.17 7.42
N ALA A 17 -1.87 -2.28 6.77
CA ALA A 17 -2.33 -0.94 6.41
C ALA A 17 -3.53 -0.98 5.46
N ALA A 18 -3.50 -1.86 4.46
CA ALA A 18 -4.58 -2.00 3.50
C ALA A 18 -5.90 -2.41 4.15
N GLU A 19 -5.89 -3.34 5.12
CA GLU A 19 -7.12 -3.75 5.80
C GLU A 19 -7.73 -2.62 6.66
N ILE A 20 -6.91 -1.74 7.24
CA ILE A 20 -7.39 -0.58 8.01
C ILE A 20 -8.19 0.38 7.11
N ILE A 21 -7.67 0.68 5.92
CA ILE A 21 -8.26 1.68 5.02
C ILE A 21 -9.34 1.12 4.10
N LYS A 22 -9.44 -0.22 3.97
CA LYS A 22 -10.36 -0.93 3.07
C LYS A 22 -11.80 -0.40 3.04
N PRO A 23 -12.45 -0.04 4.17
CA PRO A 23 -13.83 0.46 4.15
C PRO A 23 -14.01 1.85 3.52
N TYR A 24 -12.92 2.60 3.36
CA TYR A 24 -12.92 4.02 3.02
C TYR A 24 -12.39 4.29 1.61
N VAL A 25 -11.70 3.32 1.00
CA VAL A 25 -11.02 3.50 -0.28
C VAL A 25 -11.63 2.65 -1.40
N SER A 26 -11.23 2.91 -2.64
CA SER A 26 -11.58 2.04 -3.77
C SER A 26 -10.81 0.72 -3.70
N GLU A 27 -11.31 -0.32 -4.38
CA GLU A 27 -10.60 -1.58 -4.53
C GLU A 27 -9.20 -1.38 -5.13
N ARG A 28 -9.05 -0.42 -6.05
CA ARG A 28 -7.77 -0.01 -6.62
C ARG A 28 -6.77 0.43 -5.56
N ILE A 29 -7.16 1.40 -4.73
CA ILE A 29 -6.29 1.93 -3.66
C ILE A 29 -5.99 0.83 -2.64
N PHE A 30 -7.00 0.06 -2.23
CA PHE A 30 -6.82 -1.09 -1.35
C PHE A 30 -5.76 -2.06 -1.91
N TRP A 31 -5.85 -2.38 -3.20
CA TRP A 31 -4.92 -3.30 -3.84
C TRP A 31 -3.50 -2.74 -3.93
N ILE A 32 -3.34 -1.47 -4.31
CA ILE A 32 -2.03 -0.79 -4.36
C ILE A 32 -1.40 -0.84 -2.97
N ILE A 33 -2.10 -0.38 -1.93
CA ILE A 33 -1.56 -0.37 -0.56
C ILE A 33 -1.30 -1.79 -0.04
N ARG A 34 -2.09 -2.79 -0.43
CA ARG A 34 -1.82 -4.17 -0.01
C ARG A 34 -0.51 -4.73 -0.58
N HIS A 35 -0.15 -4.34 -1.81
CA HIS A 35 0.97 -4.93 -2.55
C HIS A 35 2.20 -4.04 -2.63
N HIS A 36 2.11 -2.76 -2.23
CA HIS A 36 3.20 -1.79 -2.42
C HIS A 36 4.53 -2.26 -1.84
N GLY A 37 4.58 -2.93 -0.67
CA GLY A 37 5.83 -3.41 -0.10
C GLY A 37 6.58 -4.40 -1.00
N LEU A 38 5.86 -5.23 -1.77
CA LEU A 38 6.49 -6.11 -2.77
C LEU A 38 6.97 -5.32 -4.00
N PHE A 39 6.21 -4.31 -4.43
CA PHE A 39 6.55 -3.47 -5.59
C PHE A 39 7.72 -2.55 -5.29
N GLN A 40 7.76 -1.95 -4.11
CA GLN A 40 8.87 -1.19 -3.55
C GLN A 40 10.16 -2.03 -3.48
N GLY A 41 10.03 -3.33 -3.22
CA GLY A 41 11.12 -4.30 -3.27
C GLY A 41 11.96 -4.24 -4.55
N TYR A 42 11.39 -3.82 -5.68
CA TYR A 42 12.13 -3.60 -6.94
C TYR A 42 13.37 -2.72 -6.76
N TYR A 43 13.29 -1.74 -5.85
CA TYR A 43 14.35 -0.76 -5.60
C TYR A 43 15.45 -1.25 -4.65
N TYR A 44 15.22 -2.28 -3.83
CA TYR A 44 16.20 -2.67 -2.80
C TYR A 44 16.43 -4.17 -2.60
N PHE A 45 15.55 -5.07 -3.06
CA PHE A 45 15.71 -6.51 -2.87
C PHE A 45 17.03 -7.07 -3.42
N HIS A 46 17.49 -6.55 -4.56
CA HIS A 46 18.78 -6.93 -5.14
C HIS A 46 19.99 -6.55 -4.28
N HIS A 47 19.87 -5.59 -3.35
CA HIS A 47 20.90 -5.29 -2.36
C HIS A 47 20.87 -6.25 -1.16
N LEU A 48 19.78 -7.00 -1.00
CA LEU A 48 19.59 -8.01 0.05
C LEU A 48 19.80 -9.45 -0.45
N GLY A 49 20.10 -9.63 -1.74
CA GLY A 49 20.19 -10.96 -2.37
C GLY A 49 18.84 -11.57 -2.76
N GLU A 50 17.77 -10.78 -2.69
CA GLU A 50 16.40 -11.17 -3.01
C GLU A 50 16.03 -10.82 -4.47
N ASP A 51 14.95 -11.40 -4.99
CA ASP A 51 14.49 -11.16 -6.36
C ASP A 51 13.81 -9.80 -6.52
N ARG A 52 14.52 -8.82 -7.10
CA ARG A 52 13.96 -7.50 -7.45
C ARG A 52 12.70 -7.56 -8.32
N ASN A 53 12.50 -8.63 -9.09
CA ASN A 53 11.34 -8.78 -9.98
C ASN A 53 10.22 -9.61 -9.33
N ALA A 54 10.23 -9.82 -8.02
CA ALA A 54 9.18 -10.58 -7.33
C ALA A 54 7.75 -10.02 -7.55
N ARG A 55 7.62 -8.73 -7.88
CA ARG A 55 6.36 -8.10 -8.29
C ARG A 55 5.74 -8.71 -9.56
N GLU A 56 6.54 -9.27 -10.46
CA GLU A 56 6.11 -9.78 -11.78
C GLU A 56 5.07 -10.91 -11.67
N LYS A 57 4.92 -11.54 -10.49
CA LYS A 57 3.82 -12.46 -10.22
C LYS A 57 2.41 -11.83 -10.38
N PHE A 58 2.34 -10.50 -10.40
CA PHE A 58 1.11 -9.73 -10.61
C PHE A 58 1.02 -9.07 -11.99
N ARG A 59 1.93 -9.37 -12.93
CA ARG A 59 2.07 -8.67 -14.22
C ARG A 59 0.76 -8.48 -14.98
N ASP A 60 -0.13 -9.46 -14.93
CA ASP A 60 -1.42 -9.43 -15.64
C ASP A 60 -2.55 -8.74 -14.85
N HIS A 61 -2.27 -8.19 -13.67
CA HIS A 61 -3.27 -7.50 -12.87
C HIS A 61 -3.51 -6.08 -13.39
N GLN A 62 -4.78 -5.68 -13.52
CA GLN A 62 -5.19 -4.38 -14.08
C GLN A 62 -4.60 -3.13 -13.38
N TRP A 63 -4.16 -3.28 -12.13
CA TRP A 63 -3.55 -2.20 -11.34
C TRP A 63 -2.06 -2.38 -11.09
N PHE A 64 -1.40 -3.28 -11.85
CA PHE A 64 0.04 -3.46 -11.76
C PHE A 64 0.76 -2.12 -11.97
N ASP A 65 0.49 -1.47 -13.11
CA ASP A 65 1.18 -0.23 -13.50
C ASP A 65 0.86 0.90 -12.52
N ASP A 66 -0.36 0.95 -11.98
CA ASP A 66 -0.75 1.90 -10.94
C ASP A 66 0.09 1.73 -9.65
N CYS A 67 0.37 0.49 -9.24
CA CYS A 67 1.18 0.22 -8.06
C CYS A 67 2.67 0.47 -8.30
N GLU A 68 3.18 0.16 -9.50
CA GLU A 68 4.52 0.53 -9.90
C GLU A 68 4.71 2.04 -9.86
N TYR A 69 3.77 2.79 -10.45
CA TYR A 69 3.76 4.24 -10.44
C TYR A 69 3.72 4.80 -9.02
N PHE A 70 2.84 4.27 -8.16
CA PHE A 70 2.78 4.67 -6.75
C PHE A 70 4.14 4.51 -6.06
N CYS A 71 4.80 3.36 -6.23
CA CYS A 71 6.09 3.13 -5.62
C CYS A 71 7.20 4.03 -6.20
N HIS A 72 7.14 4.32 -7.50
CA HIS A 72 8.10 5.19 -8.18
C HIS A 72 8.00 6.65 -7.73
N GLU A 73 6.79 7.19 -7.63
CA GLU A 73 6.58 8.61 -7.37
C GLU A 73 6.52 8.93 -5.87
N TYR A 74 5.87 8.07 -5.08
CA TYR A 74 5.45 8.43 -3.72
C TYR A 74 6.06 7.57 -2.59
N ASP A 75 6.67 6.42 -2.90
CA ASP A 75 7.18 5.51 -1.88
C ASP A 75 8.71 5.60 -1.78
N GLN A 76 9.43 5.18 -2.81
CA GLN A 76 10.88 5.05 -2.73
C GLN A 76 11.57 6.42 -2.57
N ASN A 77 11.03 7.47 -3.19
CA ASN A 77 11.67 8.79 -3.13
C ASN A 77 11.69 9.39 -1.70
N CYS A 78 10.81 8.92 -0.82
CA CYS A 78 10.67 9.42 0.55
C CYS A 78 11.80 8.99 1.50
N PHE A 79 12.79 8.22 1.01
CA PHE A 79 14.01 7.91 1.79
C PHE A 79 15.10 8.99 1.64
N ASP A 80 14.92 10.01 0.80
CA ASP A 80 15.85 11.15 0.72
C ASP A 80 15.60 12.13 1.89
N PRO A 81 16.58 12.34 2.80
CA PRO A 81 16.44 13.30 3.90
C PRO A 81 16.33 14.76 3.46
N LYS A 82 16.54 15.05 2.17
CA LYS A 82 16.37 16.38 1.57
C LYS A 82 15.09 16.49 0.73
N TYR A 83 14.22 15.50 0.78
CA TYR A 83 12.95 15.54 0.05
C TYR A 83 12.11 16.73 0.53
N ASP A 84 11.54 17.47 -0.42
CA ASP A 84 10.65 18.59 -0.10
C ASP A 84 9.29 18.03 0.32
N GLU A 85 8.94 18.22 1.58
CA GLU A 85 7.75 17.64 2.19
C GLU A 85 6.81 18.71 2.74
N LEU A 86 5.51 18.44 2.62
CA LEU A 86 4.49 19.24 3.29
C LEU A 86 4.33 18.78 4.75
N PRO A 87 4.02 19.69 5.69
CA PRO A 87 3.65 19.32 7.05
C PRO A 87 2.45 18.36 7.06
N LEU A 88 2.42 17.44 8.02
CA LEU A 88 1.35 16.44 8.13
C LEU A 88 -0.03 17.09 8.28
N GLU A 89 -0.09 18.25 8.94
CA GLU A 89 -1.32 19.00 9.21
C GLU A 89 -2.03 19.45 7.93
N GLU A 90 -1.28 19.69 6.85
CA GLU A 90 -1.84 20.08 5.55
C GLU A 90 -2.73 18.98 4.94
N PHE A 91 -2.49 17.72 5.32
CA PHE A 91 -3.28 16.58 4.88
C PHE A 91 -4.52 16.31 5.74
N GLY A 92 -4.62 16.92 6.93
CA GLY A 92 -5.71 16.69 7.89
C GLY A 92 -7.11 16.77 7.26
N PRO A 93 -7.46 17.85 6.54
CA PRO A 93 -8.76 17.97 5.90
C PRO A 93 -9.06 16.87 4.87
N LEU A 94 -8.04 16.42 4.12
CA LEU A 94 -8.20 15.34 3.13
C LEU A 94 -8.40 13.98 3.81
N ILE A 95 -7.71 13.76 4.92
CA ILE A 95 -7.86 12.57 5.74
C ILE A 95 -9.29 12.50 6.32
N ASP A 96 -9.78 13.62 6.87
CA ASP A 96 -11.16 13.72 7.36
C ASP A 96 -12.17 13.41 6.26
N GLU A 97 -11.99 13.96 5.05
CA GLU A 97 -12.84 13.66 3.88
C GLU A 97 -12.89 12.14 3.61
N ILE A 98 -11.73 11.48 3.50
CA ILE A 98 -11.65 10.03 3.23
C ILE A 98 -12.41 9.22 4.29
N PHE A 99 -12.23 9.53 5.57
CA PHE A 99 -12.85 8.76 6.65
C PHE A 99 -14.34 9.07 6.86
N THR A 100 -14.84 10.20 6.37
CA THR A 100 -16.29 10.51 6.38
C THR A 100 -17.05 9.75 5.30
N HIS A 101 -16.40 9.40 4.19
CA HIS A 101 -16.99 8.63 3.10
C HIS A 101 -16.87 7.12 3.33
N LYS A 102 -17.67 6.57 4.27
CA LYS A 102 -17.90 5.11 4.28
C LYS A 102 -18.60 4.72 2.98
N LYS A 103 -17.93 3.92 2.14
CA LYS A 103 -18.65 3.21 1.06
C LYS A 103 -19.55 2.18 1.73
N ASN A 104 -20.87 2.43 1.72
CA ASN A 104 -21.94 1.61 2.26
C ASN A 104 -21.91 0.15 1.75
N THR A 105 -21.01 -0.68 2.27
CA THR A 105 -20.90 -2.07 1.79
C THR A 105 -20.80 -3.11 2.91
N LEU A 106 -20.78 -2.72 4.19
CA LEU A 106 -20.60 -3.71 5.29
C LEU A 106 -21.65 -3.66 6.40
N ILE A 107 -22.54 -2.67 6.46
CA ILE A 107 -23.60 -2.65 7.50
C ILE A 107 -24.83 -3.46 7.07
N SER A 108 -25.01 -3.79 5.79
CA SER A 108 -26.15 -4.60 5.32
C SER A 108 -25.93 -6.11 5.35
N GLU A 109 -24.70 -6.59 5.55
CA GLU A 109 -24.37 -8.04 5.56
C GLU A 109 -24.09 -8.59 6.97
N LEU A 110 -24.09 -7.72 7.99
CA LEU A 110 -23.92 -8.08 9.41
C LEU A 110 -25.16 -7.77 10.25
N ALA A 111 -26.30 -7.49 9.62
CA ALA A 111 -27.61 -7.27 10.26
C ALA A 111 -28.59 -8.41 9.94
#